data_AF-A0A5C3N1I5-F1
#
_entry.id   AF-A0A5C3N1I5-F1
#
_cell.length_a   1.000
_cell.length_b   1.000
_cell.length_c   1.000
_cell.angle_alpha   90.00
_cell.angle_beta   90.00
_cell.angle_gamma   90.00
#
_symmetry.space_group_name_H-M   'P 1'
#
loop_
_entity.id
_entity.type
_entity.pdbx_description
1 polymer ?
#
loop_
_entity_poly.entity_id
_entity_poly.type
_entity_poly.pdbx_seq_one_letter_code
_entity_poly.pdbx_strand_id
1 'polypeptide(L)'
;MLVPRNQFSSSMRREISGPARRYASTQAAPRYHSKVRVYPFRISPADAIRNMSVAAAIPWLGPFVRSFLARWFPVFGFQPIQPVQLEALYLPAWLFDIGLTGTACIGAKHELVGNYDWHSFEPISRFSLNNDQLRKTRSIPWSPELETQYGLQTICLPFTMSPVGLDGVLRSLSHRDAVIDEKLRFDPKSVKTTFLAACPILIPVYLARYEYKLPHESFSLTVLQEAYYKQMLENRGVNPRLYPKCPVDHDLLAWTDKPAPFARFEYVFERGASSPHQSTSQLVESINTWVNMMADAPGSFQRLAHCEEMQKVDMDDLRIRTYDEEEVSATRIWLTLELTKRGMQSRIAVTLRNPYQRSKKPGRMSANVDVSVGLRKRDQTEPDTNASEENPSEETKGSQKHIMKEYEELVGHLQGLVGMIKPEWLKELHAQNKKGCSDR
;
A
#
# COMPACT_ATOMS: atom_id res chain seq x y z
N MET A 1 -12.68 -23.05 -5.11
CA MET A 1 -13.67 -22.90 -4.03
C MET A 1 -13.80 -21.41 -3.75
N LEU A 2 -14.99 -20.84 -3.93
CA LEU A 2 -15.24 -19.42 -3.64
C LEU A 2 -15.52 -19.29 -2.14
N VAL A 3 -14.64 -18.59 -1.42
CA VAL A 3 -14.89 -18.22 -0.01
C VAL A 3 -16.17 -17.39 0.03
N PRO A 4 -17.18 -17.74 0.84
CA PRO A 4 -18.44 -17.01 0.88
C PRO A 4 -18.20 -15.57 1.33
N ARG A 5 -18.50 -14.60 0.47
CA ARG A 5 -18.36 -13.14 0.66
C ARG A 5 -19.16 -12.56 1.85
N ASN A 6 -19.85 -13.40 2.62
CA ASN A 6 -20.81 -13.03 3.67
C ASN A 6 -20.42 -13.44 5.10
N GLN A 7 -19.17 -13.85 5.36
CA GLN A 7 -18.73 -14.25 6.71
C GLN A 7 -18.09 -13.15 7.56
N PHE A 8 -18.39 -11.88 7.33
CA PHE A 8 -18.10 -10.86 8.35
C PHE A 8 -19.13 -10.94 9.47
N SER A 9 -18.65 -10.99 10.72
CA SER A 9 -19.49 -11.10 11.92
C SER A 9 -20.56 -10.00 11.96
N SER A 10 -21.81 -10.38 12.23
CA SER A 10 -22.92 -9.46 12.49
C SER A 10 -22.68 -8.53 13.69
N SER A 11 -21.68 -8.82 14.53
CA SER A 11 -21.32 -8.00 15.69
C SER A 11 -20.74 -6.62 15.36
N MET A 12 -20.41 -6.32 14.09
CA MET A 12 -19.98 -4.99 13.64
C MET A 12 -20.96 -4.30 12.68
N ARG A 13 -22.13 -4.89 12.37
CA ARG A 13 -23.19 -4.23 11.58
C ARG A 13 -24.12 -3.39 12.46
N ARG A 14 -23.59 -2.44 13.23
CA ARG A 14 -24.42 -1.29 13.59
C ARG A 14 -24.44 -0.39 12.37
N GLU A 15 -25.61 -0.15 11.80
CA GLU A 15 -25.80 0.85 10.75
C GLU A 15 -25.37 2.21 11.32
N ILE A 16 -24.17 2.65 10.94
CA ILE A 16 -23.68 3.99 11.26
C ILE A 16 -24.28 4.93 10.20
N SER A 17 -25.58 5.18 10.28
CA SER A 17 -26.23 6.30 9.60
C SER A 17 -25.93 7.58 10.39
N GLY A 18 -24.65 7.93 10.50
CA GLY A 18 -24.23 9.23 11.03
C GLY A 18 -24.53 10.32 9.98
N PRO A 19 -24.91 11.54 10.39
CA PRO A 19 -25.07 12.64 9.45
C PRO A 19 -23.74 12.85 8.71
N ALA A 20 -23.76 12.69 7.39
CA ALA A 20 -22.62 13.02 6.55
C ALA A 20 -22.23 14.48 6.82
N ARG A 21 -21.05 14.70 7.39
CA ARG A 21 -20.53 16.06 7.62
C ARG A 21 -20.38 16.72 6.25
N ARG A 22 -21.32 17.59 5.89
CA ARG A 22 -21.19 18.46 4.72
C ARG A 22 -20.06 19.44 5.03
N TYR A 23 -18.89 19.20 4.43
CA TYR A 23 -17.83 20.21 4.37
C TYR A 23 -18.34 21.30 3.43
N ALA A 24 -18.82 22.42 3.98
CA ALA A 24 -19.22 23.57 3.18
C ALA A 24 -17.98 24.12 2.47
N SER A 25 -18.05 24.29 1.15
CA SER A 25 -16.93 24.75 0.31
C SER A 25 -16.48 26.19 0.60
N THR A 26 -17.08 26.87 1.58
CA THR A 26 -16.76 28.23 2.00
C THR A 26 -15.77 28.30 3.15
N GLN A 27 -15.36 27.18 3.74
CA GLN A 27 -14.26 27.19 4.69
C GLN A 27 -12.93 27.33 3.95
N ALA A 28 -12.14 28.32 4.36
CA ALA A 28 -10.75 28.46 3.93
C ALA A 28 -10.02 27.12 4.05
N ALA A 29 -9.09 26.84 3.13
CA ALA A 29 -8.33 25.60 3.17
C ALA A 29 -7.72 25.38 4.56
N PRO A 30 -7.71 24.14 5.06
CA PRO A 30 -7.06 23.86 6.33
C PRO A 30 -5.59 24.26 6.24
N ARG A 31 -5.07 24.88 7.30
CA ARG A 31 -3.63 25.18 7.39
C ARG A 31 -2.87 23.87 7.51
N TYR A 32 -2.29 23.41 6.41
CA TYR A 32 -1.48 22.20 6.39
C TYR A 32 -0.13 22.39 7.07
N HIS A 33 0.36 21.31 7.67
CA HIS A 33 1.69 21.25 8.28
C HIS A 33 2.79 21.28 7.21
N SER A 34 3.99 21.75 7.55
CA SER A 34 5.12 21.88 6.62
C SER A 34 5.64 20.54 6.05
N LYS A 35 5.34 19.44 6.73
CA LYS A 35 5.61 18.06 6.27
C LYS A 35 4.68 17.60 5.14
N VAL A 36 3.55 18.27 4.94
CA VAL A 36 2.58 17.89 3.90
C VAL A 36 3.16 18.20 2.53
N ARG A 37 3.19 17.19 1.68
CA ARG A 37 3.59 17.29 0.28
C ARG A 37 2.40 17.17 -0.63
N VAL A 38 2.49 17.75 -1.82
CA VAL A 38 1.39 17.81 -2.77
C VAL A 38 1.86 17.40 -4.14
N TYR A 39 1.02 16.65 -4.82
CA TYR A 39 1.18 16.41 -6.25
C TYR A 39 0.47 17.53 -7.03
N PRO A 40 1.14 18.23 -7.95
CA PRO A 40 0.48 19.30 -8.71
C PRO A 40 -0.53 18.72 -9.72
N PHE A 41 -1.58 19.47 -10.04
CA PHE A 41 -2.44 19.11 -11.17
C PHE A 41 -1.62 19.17 -12.47
N ARG A 42 -1.66 18.08 -13.24
CA ARG A 42 -1.01 17.94 -14.55
C ARG A 42 -2.01 17.75 -15.69
N ILE A 43 -3.30 17.71 -15.37
CA ILE A 43 -4.40 17.56 -16.31
C ILE A 43 -5.25 18.83 -16.24
N SER A 44 -5.48 19.46 -17.39
CA SER A 44 -6.38 20.61 -17.48
C SER A 44 -7.84 20.20 -17.26
N PRO A 45 -8.73 21.09 -16.81
CA PRO A 45 -10.15 20.79 -16.65
C PRO A 45 -10.80 20.26 -17.94
N ALA A 46 -10.43 20.82 -19.10
CA ALA A 46 -10.93 20.39 -20.40
C ALA A 46 -10.49 18.98 -20.77
N ASP A 47 -9.23 18.61 -20.47
CA ASP A 47 -8.73 17.25 -20.68
C ASP A 47 -9.37 16.26 -19.70
N ALA A 48 -9.62 16.68 -18.46
CA ALA A 48 -10.29 15.86 -17.46
C ALA A 48 -11.74 15.54 -17.88
N ILE A 49 -12.51 16.54 -18.30
CA ILE A 49 -13.87 16.35 -18.84
C ILE A 49 -13.86 15.35 -19.99
N ARG A 50 -12.91 15.48 -20.91
CA ARG A 50 -12.77 14.58 -22.06
C ARG A 50 -12.47 13.15 -21.64
N ASN A 51 -11.55 12.95 -20.69
CA ASN A 51 -11.19 11.64 -20.18
C ASN A 51 -12.36 10.98 -19.43
N MET A 52 -13.01 11.71 -18.53
CA MET A 52 -14.16 11.24 -17.74
C MET A 52 -15.40 10.98 -18.60
N SER A 53 -15.59 11.72 -19.70
CA SER A 53 -16.75 11.55 -20.58
C SER A 53 -16.88 10.14 -21.15
N VAL A 54 -15.77 9.42 -21.36
CA VAL A 54 -15.81 8.03 -21.84
C VAL A 54 -16.44 7.12 -20.81
N ALA A 55 -16.07 7.29 -19.52
CA ALA A 55 -16.67 6.53 -18.44
C ALA A 55 -18.13 6.94 -18.20
N ALA A 56 -18.42 8.23 -18.30
CA ALA A 56 -19.77 8.77 -18.22
C ALA A 56 -20.67 8.24 -19.34
N ALA A 57 -20.13 7.94 -20.51
CA ALA A 57 -20.91 7.49 -21.65
C ALA A 57 -21.20 5.98 -21.68
N ILE A 58 -20.58 5.16 -20.81
CA ILE A 58 -20.74 3.69 -20.80
C ILE A 58 -22.21 3.23 -20.74
N PRO A 59 -23.12 3.87 -19.98
CA PRO A 59 -24.51 3.44 -19.95
C PRO A 59 -25.26 3.62 -21.27
N TRP A 60 -24.69 4.32 -22.27
CA TRP A 60 -25.36 4.70 -23.51
C TRP A 60 -24.48 4.48 -24.76
N LEU A 61 -24.81 3.48 -25.58
CA LEU A 61 -24.07 3.12 -26.80
C LEU A 61 -23.85 4.29 -27.78
N GLY A 62 -24.83 5.18 -27.96
CA GLY A 62 -24.71 6.33 -28.88
C GLY A 62 -23.74 7.42 -28.39
N PRO A 63 -23.98 8.03 -27.22
CA PRO A 63 -23.08 9.00 -26.58
C PRO A 63 -21.67 8.45 -26.33
N PHE A 64 -21.52 7.12 -26.18
CA PHE A 64 -20.23 6.47 -26.03
C PHE A 64 -19.33 6.68 -27.24
N VAL A 65 -19.82 6.46 -28.46
CA VAL A 65 -19.01 6.64 -29.68
C VAL A 65 -18.55 8.09 -29.81
N ARG A 66 -19.45 9.05 -29.58
CA ARG A 66 -19.10 10.48 -29.63
C ARG A 66 -18.04 10.87 -28.59
N SER A 67 -18.18 10.39 -27.35
CA SER A 67 -17.23 10.68 -26.26
C SER A 67 -15.88 10.00 -26.51
N PHE A 68 -15.91 8.78 -27.04
CA PHE A 68 -14.71 8.07 -27.46
C PHE A 68 -13.99 8.83 -28.59
N LEU A 69 -14.70 9.26 -29.63
CA LEU A 69 -14.14 10.07 -30.72
C LEU A 69 -13.63 11.42 -30.23
N ALA A 70 -14.35 12.10 -29.32
CA ALA A 70 -13.88 13.33 -28.70
C ALA A 70 -12.55 13.17 -27.95
N ARG A 71 -12.32 12.00 -27.34
CA ARG A 71 -11.06 11.67 -26.67
C ARG A 71 -9.89 11.51 -27.63
N TRP A 72 -10.08 10.79 -28.74
CA TRP A 72 -9.01 10.46 -29.68
C TRP A 72 -8.80 11.50 -30.79
N PHE A 73 -9.85 12.23 -31.16
CA PHE A 73 -9.92 13.09 -32.34
C PHE A 73 -10.54 14.47 -32.02
N PRO A 74 -10.00 15.23 -31.05
CA PRO A 74 -10.61 16.48 -30.61
C PRO A 74 -10.67 17.57 -31.68
N VAL A 75 -9.79 17.50 -32.69
CA VAL A 75 -9.72 18.48 -33.80
C VAL A 75 -10.93 18.39 -34.72
N PHE A 76 -11.64 17.25 -34.75
CA PHE A 76 -12.79 17.03 -35.64
C PHE A 76 -14.12 17.56 -35.09
N GLY A 77 -14.10 18.38 -34.04
CA GLY A 77 -15.30 19.01 -33.48
C GLY A 77 -16.19 18.10 -32.64
N PHE A 78 -15.75 16.87 -32.33
CA PHE A 78 -16.48 16.00 -31.41
C PHE A 78 -16.45 16.59 -30.00
N GLN A 79 -17.62 16.98 -29.48
CA GLN A 79 -17.75 17.45 -28.11
C GLN A 79 -18.01 16.26 -27.17
N PRO A 80 -17.24 16.12 -26.07
CA PRO A 80 -17.52 15.12 -25.04
C PRO A 80 -18.79 15.47 -24.26
N ILE A 81 -19.42 14.48 -23.64
CA ILE A 81 -20.50 14.72 -22.67
C ILE A 81 -19.95 15.65 -21.58
N GLN A 82 -20.67 16.74 -21.33
CA GLN A 82 -20.30 17.72 -20.31
C GLN A 82 -20.89 17.30 -18.96
N PRO A 83 -20.11 17.35 -17.87
CA PRO A 83 -20.65 17.18 -16.53
C PRO A 83 -21.51 18.39 -16.15
N VAL A 84 -22.49 18.18 -15.29
CA VAL A 84 -23.26 19.28 -14.67
C VAL A 84 -22.42 20.04 -13.64
N GLN A 85 -21.41 19.37 -13.06
CA GLN A 85 -20.53 19.92 -12.04
C GLN A 85 -19.15 19.28 -12.18
N LEU A 86 -18.11 20.11 -12.19
CA LEU A 86 -16.70 19.69 -12.15
C LEU A 86 -16.03 20.37 -10.96
N GLU A 87 -15.43 19.59 -10.09
CA GLU A 87 -14.69 20.08 -8.92
C GLU A 87 -13.25 19.59 -8.96
N ALA A 88 -12.31 20.50 -8.70
CA ALA A 88 -10.92 20.19 -8.44
C ALA A 88 -10.74 20.00 -6.94
N LEU A 89 -10.08 18.93 -6.51
CA LEU A 89 -9.86 18.70 -5.09
C LEU A 89 -8.52 18.02 -4.79
N TYR A 90 -8.04 18.24 -3.57
CA TYR A 90 -6.90 17.55 -2.98
C TYR A 90 -7.38 16.54 -1.95
N LEU A 91 -7.17 15.24 -2.25
CA LEU A 91 -7.42 14.14 -1.33
C LEU A 91 -6.21 13.96 -0.41
N PRO A 92 -6.39 14.05 0.93
CA PRO A 92 -5.36 13.72 1.89
C PRO A 92 -5.15 12.22 1.90
N ALA A 93 -3.91 11.81 1.78
CA ALA A 93 -3.48 10.43 1.67
C ALA A 93 -2.19 10.24 2.48
N TRP A 94 -1.96 9.02 2.94
CA TRP A 94 -0.75 8.66 3.67
C TRP A 94 0.05 7.64 2.89
N LEU A 95 1.25 8.00 2.46
CA LEU A 95 2.24 7.02 2.01
C LEU A 95 3.07 6.60 3.21
N PHE A 96 3.01 5.33 3.60
CA PHE A 96 3.81 4.90 4.73
C PHE A 96 4.50 3.56 4.49
N ASP A 97 5.77 3.50 4.89
CA ASP A 97 6.53 2.27 5.00
C ASP A 97 6.38 1.76 6.45
N ILE A 98 5.96 0.51 6.59
CA ILE A 98 5.76 -0.12 7.91
C ILE A 98 6.54 -1.41 8.03
N GLY A 99 7.09 -1.66 9.22
CA GLY A 99 7.61 -2.94 9.66
C GLY A 99 6.76 -3.47 10.81
N LEU A 100 6.08 -4.59 10.59
CA LEU A 100 5.28 -5.26 11.60
C LEU A 100 5.95 -6.56 12.03
N THR A 101 5.78 -6.96 13.29
CA THR A 101 6.10 -8.30 13.80
C THR A 101 4.85 -8.88 14.45
N GLY A 102 4.58 -10.17 14.27
CA GLY A 102 3.47 -10.87 14.94
C GLY A 102 3.67 -12.38 14.95
N THR A 103 2.95 -13.10 15.80
CA THR A 103 2.91 -14.58 15.81
C THR A 103 1.75 -15.07 14.97
N ALA A 104 2.03 -15.92 13.99
CA ALA A 104 1.01 -16.71 13.32
C ALA A 104 0.58 -17.89 14.21
N CYS A 105 -0.65 -18.39 14.03
CA CYS A 105 -1.16 -19.57 14.72
C CYS A 105 -0.36 -20.85 14.41
N ILE A 106 0.50 -20.83 13.38
CA ILE A 106 1.47 -21.89 13.07
C ILE A 106 2.69 -21.85 14.05
N GLY A 107 2.69 -20.92 15.02
CA GLY A 107 3.76 -20.76 16.02
C GLY A 107 4.99 -20.02 15.50
N ALA A 108 4.99 -19.62 14.23
CA ALA A 108 6.06 -18.84 13.64
C ALA A 108 5.82 -17.33 13.84
N LYS A 109 6.91 -16.58 14.05
CA LYS A 109 6.84 -15.11 14.03
C LYS A 109 7.02 -14.62 12.61
N HIS A 110 6.13 -13.76 12.15
CA HIS A 110 6.20 -13.14 10.84
C HIS A 110 6.53 -11.67 10.94
N GLU A 111 7.39 -11.18 10.05
CA GLU A 111 7.62 -9.76 9.84
C GLU A 111 7.09 -9.31 8.49
N LEU A 112 6.38 -8.19 8.44
CA LEU A 112 5.76 -7.67 7.20
C LEU A 112 6.27 -6.28 6.89
N VAL A 113 6.62 -6.04 5.63
CA VAL A 113 6.96 -4.72 5.11
C VAL A 113 6.14 -4.38 3.88
N GLY A 114 5.46 -3.24 3.90
CA GLY A 114 4.61 -2.78 2.80
C GLY A 114 4.34 -1.28 2.79
N ASN A 115 3.77 -0.85 1.67
CA ASN A 115 3.36 0.52 1.36
C ASN A 115 1.84 0.62 1.19
N TYR A 116 1.26 1.72 1.64
CA TYR A 116 -0.20 1.94 1.69
C TYR A 116 -0.59 3.34 1.26
N ASP A 117 -1.86 3.51 0.91
CA ASP A 117 -2.51 4.81 0.69
C ASP A 117 -3.92 4.78 1.30
N TRP A 118 -4.18 5.63 2.30
CA TRP A 118 -5.43 5.63 3.08
C TRP A 118 -6.05 7.03 3.23
N HIS A 119 -7.37 7.09 3.10
CA HIS A 119 -8.21 8.25 3.42
C HIS A 119 -9.63 7.83 3.81
N SER A 120 -10.38 8.68 4.54
CA SER A 120 -11.63 8.27 5.21
C SER A 120 -12.91 8.76 4.53
N PHE A 121 -12.77 9.37 3.35
CA PHE A 121 -13.87 10.02 2.66
C PHE A 121 -14.66 9.01 1.83
N GLU A 122 -15.64 8.34 2.42
CA GLU A 122 -16.57 7.50 1.65
C GLU A 122 -17.43 8.37 0.70
N PRO A 123 -17.74 7.89 -0.52
CA PRO A 123 -17.36 6.60 -1.10
C PRO A 123 -15.96 6.59 -1.76
N ILE A 124 -15.26 7.73 -1.80
CA ILE A 124 -13.96 7.91 -2.46
C ILE A 124 -12.90 6.97 -1.84
N SER A 125 -12.95 6.70 -0.54
CA SER A 125 -12.02 5.82 0.18
C SER A 125 -11.93 4.39 -0.34
N ARG A 126 -12.85 3.99 -1.23
CA ARG A 126 -12.83 2.68 -1.89
C ARG A 126 -11.90 2.62 -3.09
N PHE A 127 -11.34 3.74 -3.52
CA PHE A 127 -10.38 3.78 -4.61
C PHE A 127 -8.98 3.90 -4.03
N SER A 128 -8.13 2.93 -4.31
CA SER A 128 -6.70 3.07 -4.05
C SER A 128 -6.10 3.98 -5.11
N LEU A 129 -5.43 5.04 -4.67
CA LEU A 129 -4.65 5.94 -5.53
C LEU A 129 -3.16 5.56 -5.51
N ASN A 130 -2.80 4.42 -4.90
CA ASN A 130 -1.45 3.87 -4.79
C ASN A 130 -0.96 3.27 -6.13
N ASN A 131 -0.82 4.12 -7.14
CA ASN A 131 -0.30 3.76 -8.45
C ASN A 131 1.22 3.98 -8.51
N ASP A 132 1.96 3.11 -9.20
CA ASP A 132 3.41 3.26 -9.40
C ASP A 132 3.79 4.61 -10.04
N GLN A 133 2.88 5.22 -10.81
CA GLN A 133 3.08 6.57 -11.38
C GLN A 133 3.10 7.67 -10.31
N LEU A 134 2.35 7.51 -9.21
CA LEU A 134 2.36 8.45 -8.09
C LEU A 134 3.77 8.52 -7.49
N ARG A 135 4.42 7.36 -7.32
CA ARG A 135 5.78 7.25 -6.76
C ARG A 135 6.86 7.88 -7.65
N LYS A 136 6.65 7.84 -8.97
CA LYS A 136 7.57 8.44 -9.97
C LYS A 136 7.34 9.94 -10.15
N THR A 137 6.20 10.45 -9.68
CA THR A 137 5.86 11.85 -9.82
C THR A 137 6.54 12.64 -8.70
N ARG A 138 7.18 13.75 -9.05
CA ARG A 138 7.76 14.66 -8.06
C ARG A 138 6.66 15.40 -7.32
N SER A 139 6.65 15.28 -5.99
CA SER A 139 5.81 16.10 -5.11
C SER A 139 6.50 17.43 -4.79
N ILE A 140 5.72 18.42 -4.37
CA ILE A 140 6.18 19.75 -3.94
C ILE A 140 5.64 20.06 -2.53
N PRO A 141 6.29 20.96 -1.77
CA PRO A 141 5.72 21.45 -0.51
C PRO A 141 4.34 22.09 -0.74
N TRP A 142 3.43 21.98 0.24
CA TRP A 142 2.19 22.74 0.22
C TRP A 142 2.46 24.26 0.19
N SER A 143 1.67 24.98 -0.60
CA SER A 143 1.64 26.44 -0.59
C SER A 143 0.23 26.94 -0.94
N PRO A 144 -0.19 28.14 -0.48
CA PRO A 144 -1.53 28.67 -0.74
C PRO A 144 -1.87 28.83 -2.23
N GLU A 145 -0.88 28.98 -3.11
CA GLU A 145 -1.08 29.07 -4.56
C GLU A 145 -1.67 27.78 -5.15
N LEU A 146 -1.55 26.64 -4.45
CA LEU A 146 -2.17 25.38 -4.85
C LEU A 146 -3.68 25.36 -4.61
N GLU A 147 -4.23 26.30 -3.84
CA GLU A 147 -5.67 26.46 -3.67
C GLU A 147 -6.37 26.92 -4.96
N THR A 148 -5.63 27.42 -5.96
CA THR A 148 -6.17 27.73 -7.27
C THR A 148 -5.33 27.05 -8.36
N GLN A 149 -5.92 26.13 -9.12
CA GLN A 149 -5.23 25.39 -10.16
C GLN A 149 -6.03 25.44 -11.45
N TYR A 150 -5.36 25.83 -12.55
CA TYR A 150 -6.02 26.04 -13.85
C TYR A 150 -7.23 26.99 -13.80
N GLY A 151 -7.19 27.99 -12.92
CA GLY A 151 -8.30 28.94 -12.72
C GLY A 151 -9.50 28.38 -11.96
N LEU A 152 -9.43 27.14 -11.47
CA LEU A 152 -10.42 26.55 -10.57
C LEU A 152 -9.97 26.68 -9.12
N GLN A 153 -10.92 26.99 -8.23
CA GLN A 153 -10.71 26.87 -6.80
C GLN A 153 -10.65 25.38 -6.42
N THR A 154 -9.55 24.96 -5.80
CA THR A 154 -9.33 23.58 -5.38
C THR A 154 -9.86 23.36 -3.97
N ILE A 155 -10.70 22.35 -3.78
CA ILE A 155 -11.19 21.93 -2.46
C ILE A 155 -10.09 21.14 -1.75
N CYS A 156 -9.68 21.61 -0.57
CA CYS A 156 -8.59 21.02 0.19
C CYS A 156 -9.15 20.26 1.40
N LEU A 157 -9.13 18.93 1.35
CA LEU A 157 -9.70 18.11 2.41
C LEU A 157 -8.70 17.87 3.56
N PRO A 158 -9.12 17.97 4.83
CA PRO A 158 -8.23 17.80 5.97
C PRO A 158 -7.87 16.33 6.20
N PHE A 159 -6.69 16.10 6.78
CA PHE A 159 -6.34 14.78 7.33
C PHE A 159 -7.23 14.47 8.54
N THR A 160 -8.01 13.40 8.45
CA THR A 160 -8.97 12.96 9.47
C THR A 160 -8.49 11.75 10.28
N MET A 161 -7.43 11.08 9.81
CA MET A 161 -6.82 9.95 10.50
C MET A 161 -5.32 9.88 10.21
N SER A 162 -4.57 9.13 11.03
CA SER A 162 -3.13 8.91 10.94
C SER A 162 -2.81 7.42 11.07
N PRO A 163 -1.86 6.87 10.27
CA PRO A 163 -1.46 5.46 10.35
C PRO A 163 -0.64 5.12 11.61
N VAL A 164 -0.28 6.14 12.40
CA VAL A 164 0.47 6.01 13.65
C VAL A 164 -0.19 5.05 14.66
N GLY A 165 -1.53 5.03 14.72
CA GLY A 165 -2.32 4.17 15.61
C GLY A 165 -2.60 2.77 15.08
N LEU A 166 -2.06 2.40 13.90
CA LEU A 166 -2.43 1.16 13.22
C LEU A 166 -2.15 -0.09 14.06
N ASP A 167 -1.10 -0.12 14.86
CA ASP A 167 -0.79 -1.30 15.67
C ASP A 167 -1.78 -1.50 16.82
N GLY A 168 -2.30 -0.42 17.39
CA GLY A 168 -3.43 -0.47 18.32
C GLY A 168 -4.65 -1.10 17.66
N VAL A 169 -4.98 -0.65 16.44
CA VAL A 169 -6.09 -1.21 15.65
C VAL A 169 -5.87 -2.69 15.36
N LEU A 170 -4.70 -3.08 14.86
CA LEU A 170 -4.38 -4.48 14.56
C LEU A 170 -4.45 -5.38 15.78
N ARG A 171 -4.05 -4.89 16.97
CA ARG A 171 -4.16 -5.63 18.24
C ARG A 171 -5.60 -5.73 18.75
N SER A 172 -6.46 -4.80 18.37
CA SER A 172 -7.87 -4.79 18.74
C SER A 172 -8.73 -5.74 17.90
N LEU A 173 -8.21 -6.23 16.78
CA LEU A 173 -8.93 -7.14 15.89
C LEU A 173 -9.40 -8.38 16.64
N SER A 174 -10.60 -8.84 16.29
CA SER A 174 -11.05 -10.14 16.77
C SER A 174 -10.21 -11.25 16.15
N HIS A 175 -10.14 -12.38 16.83
CA HIS A 175 -9.51 -13.57 16.30
C HIS A 175 -10.11 -14.07 14.98
N ARG A 176 -11.38 -13.74 14.71
CA ARG A 176 -12.05 -14.05 13.44
C ARG A 176 -11.58 -13.14 12.32
N ASP A 177 -11.38 -11.86 12.61
CA ASP A 177 -10.94 -10.87 11.60
C ASP A 177 -9.45 -11.02 11.28
N ALA A 178 -8.68 -11.68 12.16
CA ALA A 178 -7.26 -11.98 11.98
C ALA A 178 -6.97 -13.23 11.11
N VAL A 179 -8.00 -13.83 10.52
CA VAL A 179 -7.88 -14.96 9.58
C VAL A 179 -7.53 -14.40 8.19
N ILE A 180 -6.34 -14.71 7.71
CA ILE A 180 -5.82 -14.24 6.42
C ILE A 180 -6.29 -15.16 5.30
N ASP A 181 -6.12 -16.47 5.50
CA ASP A 181 -6.67 -17.53 4.65
C ASP A 181 -7.02 -18.77 5.49
N GLU A 182 -7.44 -19.87 4.84
CA GLU A 182 -7.84 -21.11 5.52
C GLU A 182 -6.74 -21.74 6.40
N LYS A 183 -5.47 -21.44 6.11
CA LYS A 183 -4.29 -22.02 6.78
C LYS A 183 -3.53 -21.01 7.61
N LEU A 184 -3.74 -19.72 7.37
CA LEU A 184 -2.98 -18.63 7.94
C LEU A 184 -3.87 -17.70 8.77
N ARG A 185 -3.52 -17.60 10.04
CA ARG A 185 -4.10 -16.66 10.99
C ARG A 185 -2.99 -16.10 11.85
N PHE A 186 -3.09 -14.83 12.24
CA PHE A 186 -2.19 -14.24 13.23
C PHE A 186 -2.90 -14.02 14.56
N ASP A 187 -2.12 -13.90 15.63
CA ASP A 187 -2.60 -13.45 16.93
C ASP A 187 -2.56 -11.91 16.97
N PRO A 188 -3.72 -11.22 16.99
CA PRO A 188 -3.79 -9.77 17.08
C PRO A 188 -2.92 -9.20 18.20
N LYS A 189 -2.96 -9.79 19.39
CA LYS A 189 -2.26 -9.27 20.58
C LYS A 189 -0.75 -9.30 20.46
N SER A 190 -0.23 -10.17 19.59
CA SER A 190 1.20 -10.32 19.34
C SER A 190 1.78 -9.27 18.38
N VAL A 191 0.91 -8.54 17.67
CA VAL A 191 1.33 -7.56 16.66
C VAL A 191 2.09 -6.43 17.33
N LYS A 192 3.28 -6.10 16.80
CA LYS A 192 4.08 -4.96 17.21
C LYS A 192 4.67 -4.28 15.99
N THR A 193 4.50 -2.97 15.91
CA THR A 193 5.21 -2.13 14.93
C THR A 193 6.66 -1.97 15.37
N THR A 194 7.58 -2.49 14.55
CA THR A 194 9.02 -2.31 14.74
C THR A 194 9.54 -1.07 14.04
N PHE A 195 8.84 -0.63 13.00
CA PHE A 195 9.19 0.51 12.18
C PHE A 195 7.93 1.13 11.56
N LEU A 196 7.83 2.45 11.53
CA LEU A 196 6.79 3.17 10.79
C LEU A 196 7.36 4.53 10.38
N ALA A 197 7.29 4.83 9.09
CA ALA A 197 7.49 6.17 8.54
C ALA A 197 6.27 6.52 7.70
N ALA A 198 5.56 7.57 8.07
CA ALA A 198 4.32 8.00 7.42
C ALA A 198 4.47 9.39 6.81
N CYS A 199 4.18 9.50 5.52
CA CYS A 199 4.35 10.71 4.73
C CYS A 199 2.98 11.23 4.29
N PRO A 200 2.51 12.38 4.83
CA PRO A 200 1.24 12.96 4.44
C PRO A 200 1.38 13.62 3.06
N ILE A 201 0.51 13.19 2.15
CA ILE A 201 0.46 13.70 0.78
C ILE A 201 -0.94 14.20 0.42
N LEU A 202 -1.03 15.19 -0.47
CA LEU A 202 -2.27 15.59 -1.13
C LEU A 202 -2.25 15.14 -2.59
N ILE A 203 -3.23 14.32 -2.97
CA ILE A 203 -3.38 13.79 -4.33
C ILE A 203 -4.45 14.61 -5.06
N PRO A 204 -4.11 15.27 -6.18
CA PRO A 204 -5.05 16.04 -6.96
C PRO A 204 -5.97 15.10 -7.72
N VAL A 205 -7.27 15.31 -7.61
CA VAL A 205 -8.28 14.61 -8.38
C VAL A 205 -9.35 15.57 -8.90
N TYR A 206 -10.00 15.19 -9.98
CA TYR A 206 -11.24 15.82 -10.42
C TYR A 206 -12.43 14.93 -10.07
N LEU A 207 -13.49 15.55 -9.59
CA LEU A 207 -14.82 14.95 -9.49
C LEU A 207 -15.73 15.58 -10.53
N ALA A 208 -16.35 14.76 -11.35
CA ALA A 208 -17.33 15.19 -12.33
C ALA A 208 -18.66 14.50 -12.07
N ARG A 209 -19.73 15.29 -11.86
CA ARG A 209 -21.09 14.76 -11.76
C ARG A 209 -21.79 14.90 -13.11
N TYR A 210 -22.41 13.83 -13.55
CA TYR A 210 -23.24 13.75 -14.75
C TYR A 210 -24.66 13.42 -14.34
N GLU A 211 -25.64 14.00 -15.00
CA GLU A 211 -27.06 13.73 -14.76
C GLU A 211 -27.67 13.17 -16.04
N TYR A 212 -28.42 12.08 -15.89
CA TYR A 212 -29.11 11.41 -16.99
C TYR A 212 -30.60 11.43 -16.76
N LYS A 213 -31.34 11.71 -17.83
CA LYS A 213 -32.80 11.64 -17.86
C LYS A 213 -33.21 10.51 -18.79
N LEU A 214 -33.67 9.41 -18.21
CA LEU A 214 -34.36 8.32 -18.91
C LEU A 214 -35.87 8.63 -18.96
N PRO A 215 -36.65 7.99 -19.85
CA PRO A 215 -38.09 8.25 -19.97
C PRO A 215 -38.89 8.12 -18.67
N HIS A 216 -38.43 7.29 -17.73
CA HIS A 216 -39.13 7.00 -16.47
C HIS A 216 -38.30 7.29 -15.22
N GLU A 217 -37.01 7.62 -15.35
CA GLU A 217 -36.09 7.73 -14.22
C GLU A 217 -35.00 8.77 -14.49
N SER A 218 -34.47 9.36 -13.43
CA SER A 218 -33.24 10.14 -13.50
C SER A 218 -32.22 9.56 -12.54
N PHE A 219 -30.97 9.49 -12.96
CA PHE A 219 -29.88 9.08 -12.09
C PHE A 219 -28.68 10.01 -12.28
N SER A 220 -27.83 10.06 -11.26
CA SER A 220 -26.58 10.79 -11.30
C SER A 220 -25.40 9.82 -11.30
N LEU A 221 -24.34 10.18 -12.00
CA LEU A 221 -23.09 9.44 -12.03
C LEU A 221 -21.98 10.39 -11.64
N THR A 222 -21.23 10.04 -10.60
CA THR A 222 -20.00 10.76 -10.26
C THR A 222 -18.82 9.98 -10.81
N VAL A 223 -17.92 10.66 -11.51
CA VAL A 223 -16.68 10.09 -12.03
C VAL A 223 -15.51 10.75 -11.32
N LEU A 224 -14.57 9.93 -10.84
CA LEU A 224 -13.35 10.38 -10.21
C LEU A 224 -12.16 10.14 -11.13
N GLN A 225 -11.30 11.14 -11.30
CA GLN A 225 -10.08 11.03 -12.09
C GLN A 225 -8.86 11.60 -11.35
N GLU A 226 -7.81 10.80 -11.20
CA GLU A 226 -6.48 11.27 -10.79
C GLU A 226 -5.94 12.33 -11.76
N ALA A 227 -5.40 13.42 -11.20
CA ALA A 227 -4.91 14.56 -11.98
C ALA A 227 -3.41 14.81 -11.85
N TYR A 228 -2.65 13.97 -11.15
CA TYR A 228 -1.20 14.18 -10.94
C TYR A 228 -0.31 13.67 -12.06
N TYR A 229 -0.83 12.83 -12.96
CA TYR A 229 -0.05 12.30 -14.09
C TYR A 229 -0.86 12.42 -15.38
N LYS A 230 -0.21 12.89 -16.45
CA LYS A 230 -0.84 12.92 -17.77
C LYS A 230 -0.81 11.50 -18.31
N GLN A 231 -1.95 10.82 -18.24
CA GLN A 231 -2.09 9.51 -18.85
C GLN A 231 -1.92 9.68 -20.37
N MET A 232 -0.77 9.24 -20.90
CA MET A 232 -0.60 9.06 -22.34
C MET A 232 -1.70 8.11 -22.81
N LEU A 233 -2.28 8.37 -23.98
CA LEU A 233 -3.44 7.67 -24.58
C LEU A 233 -3.25 6.15 -24.78
N GLU A 234 -2.19 5.55 -24.26
CA GLU A 234 -1.85 4.14 -24.41
C GLU A 234 -2.87 3.24 -23.69
N ASN A 235 -3.82 2.74 -24.48
CA ASN A 235 -4.44 1.40 -24.38
C ASN A 235 -5.03 0.96 -23.02
N ARG A 236 -5.43 1.87 -22.13
CA ARG A 236 -6.37 1.50 -21.05
C ARG A 236 -7.78 1.47 -21.63
N GLY A 237 -8.13 0.32 -22.20
CA GLY A 237 -9.51 -0.02 -22.49
C GLY A 237 -10.30 0.04 -21.18
N VAL A 238 -11.30 0.92 -21.13
CA VAL A 238 -12.37 0.83 -20.15
C VAL A 238 -12.91 -0.60 -20.26
N ASN A 239 -12.88 -1.38 -19.17
CA ASN A 239 -13.45 -2.72 -19.20
C ASN A 239 -14.95 -2.60 -18.90
N PRO A 240 -15.84 -2.60 -19.92
CA PRO A 240 -17.28 -2.44 -19.70
C PRO A 240 -17.86 -3.59 -18.87
N ARG A 241 -17.15 -4.71 -18.72
CA ARG A 241 -17.61 -5.89 -17.97
C ARG A 241 -17.56 -5.73 -16.45
N LEU A 242 -16.94 -4.67 -15.92
CA LEU A 242 -16.87 -4.43 -14.48
C LEU A 242 -18.12 -3.72 -13.92
N TYR A 243 -19.08 -3.32 -14.77
CA TYR A 243 -20.36 -2.82 -14.29
C TYR A 243 -21.22 -4.00 -13.85
N PRO A 244 -21.50 -4.15 -12.54
CA PRO A 244 -22.33 -5.25 -12.07
C PRO A 244 -23.72 -5.14 -12.71
N LYS A 245 -24.35 -6.30 -12.98
CA LYS A 245 -25.77 -6.42 -13.33
C LYS A 245 -26.72 -5.97 -12.20
N CYS A 246 -26.24 -5.17 -11.23
CA CYS A 246 -27.07 -4.69 -10.14
C CYS A 246 -28.04 -3.63 -10.67
N PRO A 247 -29.32 -3.67 -10.24
CA PRO A 247 -30.23 -2.56 -10.46
C PRO A 247 -29.57 -1.30 -9.91
N VAL A 248 -29.63 -0.24 -10.72
CA VAL A 248 -28.88 1.00 -10.59
C VAL A 248 -29.04 1.56 -9.17
N ASP A 249 -27.98 1.45 -8.36
CA ASP A 249 -27.88 2.27 -7.15
C ASP A 249 -27.72 3.72 -7.62
N HIS A 250 -28.52 4.64 -7.08
CA HIS A 250 -28.70 5.99 -7.63
C HIS A 250 -27.45 6.87 -7.55
N ASP A 251 -26.42 6.42 -6.82
CA ASP A 251 -25.14 7.10 -6.63
C ASP A 251 -23.97 6.18 -7.05
N LEU A 252 -23.81 5.99 -8.37
CA LEU A 252 -22.66 5.27 -8.89
C LEU A 252 -21.43 6.17 -8.89
N LEU A 253 -20.34 5.70 -8.28
CA LEU A 253 -19.01 6.30 -8.41
C LEU A 253 -18.18 5.43 -9.37
N ALA A 254 -17.91 5.96 -10.56
CA ALA A 254 -17.11 5.27 -11.57
C ALA A 254 -15.64 5.67 -11.49
N TRP A 255 -14.78 4.66 -11.61
CA TRP A 255 -13.33 4.79 -11.64
C TRP A 255 -12.78 4.33 -12.99
N THR A 256 -11.91 5.14 -13.59
CA THR A 256 -11.46 4.93 -14.96
C THR A 256 -10.20 4.07 -15.08
N ASP A 257 -9.52 3.81 -13.96
CA ASP A 257 -8.24 3.13 -13.93
C ASP A 257 -8.35 1.69 -13.41
N LYS A 258 -7.34 0.85 -13.73
CA LYS A 258 -7.24 -0.48 -13.12
C LYS A 258 -7.15 -0.29 -11.61
N PRO A 259 -7.93 -1.02 -10.79
CA PRO A 259 -7.86 -0.87 -9.34
C PRO A 259 -6.42 -1.15 -8.90
N ALA A 260 -5.79 -0.15 -8.31
CA ALA A 260 -4.52 -0.34 -7.63
C ALA A 260 -4.81 -1.11 -6.33
N PRO A 261 -3.90 -1.98 -5.87
CA PRO A 261 -4.02 -2.50 -4.51
C PRO A 261 -3.84 -1.35 -3.52
N PHE A 262 -4.60 -1.34 -2.43
CA PHE A 262 -4.37 -0.46 -1.28
C PHE A 262 -3.04 -0.75 -0.62
N ALA A 263 -2.69 -2.03 -0.50
CA ALA A 263 -1.49 -2.51 0.16
C ALA A 263 -0.63 -3.35 -0.77
N ARG A 264 0.67 -3.10 -0.74
CA ARG A 264 1.68 -3.93 -1.41
C ARG A 264 2.79 -4.28 -0.43
N PHE A 265 2.65 -5.44 0.20
CA PHE A 265 3.74 -6.09 0.93
C PHE A 265 4.71 -6.71 -0.05
N GLU A 266 5.99 -6.47 0.20
CA GLU A 266 7.08 -6.98 -0.65
C GLU A 266 7.76 -8.20 -0.01
N TYR A 267 7.81 -8.21 1.34
CA TYR A 267 8.54 -9.23 2.08
C TYR A 267 7.76 -9.73 3.29
N VAL A 268 7.82 -11.05 3.48
CA VAL A 268 7.41 -11.71 4.73
C VAL A 268 8.57 -12.57 5.22
N PHE A 269 8.99 -12.37 6.46
CA PHE A 269 10.01 -13.22 7.08
C PHE A 269 9.41 -14.10 8.15
N GLU A 270 9.56 -15.41 7.98
CA GLU A 270 9.14 -16.39 8.97
C GLU A 270 10.30 -16.76 9.90
N ARG A 271 10.07 -16.69 11.22
CA ARG A 271 10.99 -17.16 12.24
C ARG A 271 10.40 -18.39 12.93
N GLY A 272 10.91 -19.57 12.58
CA GLY A 272 10.46 -20.84 13.12
C GLY A 272 10.85 -22.03 12.24
N ALA A 273 10.57 -23.24 12.71
CA ALA A 273 10.56 -24.42 11.86
C ALA A 273 9.31 -24.32 10.97
N SER A 274 9.50 -23.80 9.76
CA SER A 274 8.39 -23.62 8.82
C SER A 274 7.79 -24.98 8.46
N SER A 275 6.47 -24.98 8.26
CA SER A 275 5.84 -26.06 7.52
C SER A 275 6.45 -26.06 6.11
N PRO A 276 6.98 -27.18 5.59
CA PRO A 276 7.71 -27.24 4.32
C PRO A 276 6.85 -26.96 3.06
N HIS A 277 5.62 -26.45 3.20
CA HIS A 277 4.61 -26.48 2.16
C HIS A 277 4.14 -25.12 1.64
N GLN A 278 4.53 -23.99 2.22
CA GLN A 278 4.12 -22.67 1.70
C GLN A 278 5.33 -21.83 1.29
N SER A 279 5.35 -21.38 0.05
CA SER A 279 6.40 -20.46 -0.40
C SER A 279 6.17 -19.08 0.21
N THR A 280 7.25 -18.34 0.49
CA THR A 280 7.16 -16.95 0.96
C THR A 280 6.33 -16.07 0.02
N SER A 281 6.38 -16.34 -1.30
CA SER A 281 5.57 -15.63 -2.29
C SER A 281 4.07 -15.84 -2.10
N GLN A 282 3.62 -17.08 -1.86
CA GLN A 282 2.21 -17.38 -1.59
C GLN A 282 1.74 -16.70 -0.30
N LEU A 283 2.59 -16.66 0.72
CA LEU A 283 2.29 -15.97 1.97
C LEU A 283 2.12 -14.45 1.76
N VAL A 284 3.02 -13.82 1.02
CA VAL A 284 2.91 -12.40 0.64
C VAL A 284 1.62 -12.14 -0.14
N GLU A 285 1.28 -13.02 -1.09
CA GLU A 285 0.07 -12.93 -1.89
C GLU A 285 -1.22 -13.08 -1.07
N SER A 286 -1.28 -14.06 -0.15
CA SER A 286 -2.40 -14.24 0.78
C SER A 286 -2.62 -13.00 1.64
N ILE A 287 -1.55 -12.42 2.18
CA ILE A 287 -1.62 -11.23 3.04
C ILE A 287 -2.06 -10.01 2.23
N ASN A 288 -1.48 -9.79 1.05
CA ASN A 288 -1.91 -8.72 0.16
C ASN A 288 -3.40 -8.86 -0.21
N THR A 289 -3.84 -10.08 -0.55
CA THR A 289 -5.24 -10.35 -0.89
C THR A 289 -6.16 -10.04 0.28
N TRP A 290 -5.82 -10.50 1.48
CA TRP A 290 -6.59 -10.26 2.70
C TRP A 290 -6.69 -8.76 3.02
N VAL A 291 -5.58 -8.02 3.03
CA VAL A 291 -5.61 -6.57 3.32
C VAL A 291 -6.42 -5.82 2.28
N ASN A 292 -6.24 -6.12 0.99
CA ASN A 292 -6.98 -5.46 -0.07
C ASN A 292 -8.49 -5.78 0.00
N MET A 293 -8.86 -7.00 0.37
CA MET A 293 -10.26 -7.37 0.62
C MET A 293 -10.84 -6.62 1.83
N MET A 294 -10.08 -6.46 2.90
CA MET A 294 -10.50 -5.70 4.09
C MET A 294 -10.69 -4.21 3.77
N ALA A 295 -9.82 -3.64 2.94
CA ALA A 295 -9.89 -2.26 2.48
C ALA A 295 -11.07 -2.04 1.51
N ASP A 296 -11.32 -2.96 0.58
CA ASP A 296 -12.42 -2.88 -0.39
C ASP A 296 -13.82 -3.06 0.24
N ALA A 297 -13.89 -3.59 1.47
CA ALA A 297 -15.16 -3.80 2.16
C ALA A 297 -15.87 -2.45 2.43
N PRO A 298 -17.18 -2.31 2.12
CA PRO A 298 -17.91 -1.06 2.34
C PRO A 298 -17.78 -0.51 3.77
N GLY A 299 -17.43 0.77 3.88
CA GLY A 299 -17.26 1.48 5.16
C GLY A 299 -16.04 1.03 5.97
N SER A 300 -15.11 0.27 5.39
CA SER A 300 -13.84 -0.15 6.02
C SER A 300 -13.06 1.04 6.58
N PHE A 301 -12.80 2.04 5.75
CA PHE A 301 -12.06 3.23 6.12
C PHE A 301 -12.85 4.16 7.04
N GLN A 302 -14.17 4.20 6.90
CA GLN A 302 -15.01 4.91 7.87
C GLN A 302 -14.90 4.28 9.27
N ARG A 303 -14.94 2.94 9.36
CA ARG A 303 -14.74 2.22 10.63
C ARG A 303 -13.34 2.48 11.20
N LEU A 304 -12.30 2.43 10.37
CA LEU A 304 -10.93 2.75 10.77
C LEU A 304 -10.81 4.19 11.28
N ALA A 305 -11.45 5.14 10.60
CA ALA A 305 -11.47 6.55 11.02
C ALA A 305 -12.27 6.79 12.31
N HIS A 306 -13.10 5.84 12.74
CA HIS A 306 -13.76 5.88 14.05
C HIS A 306 -12.93 5.27 15.19
N CYS A 307 -11.80 4.62 14.90
CA CYS A 307 -10.86 4.17 15.93
C CYS A 307 -10.15 5.38 16.55
N GLU A 308 -10.20 5.51 17.87
CA GLU A 308 -9.62 6.65 18.60
C GLU A 308 -8.11 6.76 18.35
N GLU A 309 -7.43 5.63 18.22
CA GLU A 309 -6.00 5.54 17.93
C GLU A 309 -5.65 6.14 16.56
N MET A 310 -6.55 6.04 15.59
CA MET A 310 -6.36 6.56 14.24
C MET A 310 -6.73 8.04 14.13
N GLN A 311 -7.63 8.55 14.96
CA GLN A 311 -8.09 9.95 14.92
C GLN A 311 -7.04 10.96 15.40
N LYS A 312 -6.00 10.49 16.11
CA LYS A 312 -4.93 11.33 16.65
C LYS A 312 -3.94 11.68 15.54
N VAL A 313 -4.25 12.74 14.78
CA VAL A 313 -3.34 13.31 13.78
C VAL A 313 -2.35 14.25 14.46
N ASP A 314 -1.27 13.68 14.98
CA ASP A 314 -0.14 14.43 15.52
C ASP A 314 0.95 14.60 14.45
N MET A 315 0.92 15.72 13.73
CA MET A 315 1.89 16.02 12.67
C MET A 315 3.33 16.20 13.19
N ASP A 316 3.52 16.40 14.50
CA ASP A 316 4.83 16.55 15.12
C ASP A 316 5.46 15.21 15.52
N ASP A 317 4.70 14.10 15.48
CA ASP A 317 5.22 12.75 15.72
C ASP A 317 6.45 12.47 14.84
N LEU A 318 7.52 11.95 15.44
CA LEU A 318 8.79 11.68 14.76
C LEU A 318 8.65 10.70 13.60
N ARG A 319 7.65 9.82 13.65
CA ARG A 319 7.31 8.86 12.58
C ARG A 319 6.62 9.52 11.41
N ILE A 320 6.04 10.72 11.59
CA ILE A 320 5.48 11.51 10.49
C ILE A 320 6.61 12.28 9.84
N ARG A 321 6.88 11.92 8.58
CA ARG A 321 8.00 12.40 7.79
C ARG A 321 7.51 13.19 6.59
N THR A 322 8.39 13.98 6.02
CA THR A 322 8.11 14.65 4.75
C THR A 322 8.29 13.64 3.61
N TYR A 323 7.43 13.66 2.59
CA TYR A 323 7.66 12.83 1.40
C TYR A 323 8.79 13.45 0.56
N ASP A 324 10.02 13.06 0.84
CA ASP A 324 11.21 13.41 0.09
C ASP A 324 11.85 12.15 -0.49
N GLU A 325 12.26 12.20 -1.75
CA GLU A 325 12.75 11.00 -2.46
C GLU A 325 14.02 10.43 -1.81
N GLU A 326 14.91 11.30 -1.32
CA GLU A 326 16.15 10.88 -0.64
C GLU A 326 15.82 10.24 0.71
N GLU A 327 14.95 10.87 1.50
CA GLU A 327 14.55 10.35 2.81
C GLU A 327 13.79 9.01 2.71
N VAL A 328 12.84 8.90 1.77
CA VAL A 328 12.08 7.67 1.51
C VAL A 328 13.00 6.57 0.99
N SER A 329 13.92 6.88 0.09
CA SER A 329 14.90 5.92 -0.43
C SER A 329 15.83 5.41 0.69
N ALA A 330 16.42 6.31 1.48
CA ALA A 330 17.27 5.95 2.60
C ALA A 330 16.53 5.07 3.62
N THR A 331 15.28 5.41 3.91
CA THR A 331 14.39 4.64 4.79
C THR A 331 14.15 3.23 4.27
N ARG A 332 13.82 3.08 2.98
CA ARG A 332 13.60 1.77 2.36
C ARG A 332 14.86 0.93 2.28
N ILE A 333 16.01 1.54 2.00
CA ILE A 333 17.31 0.85 2.04
C ILE A 333 17.58 0.33 3.44
N TRP A 334 17.43 1.17 4.47
CA TRP A 334 17.61 0.75 5.86
C TRP A 334 16.68 -0.40 6.23
N LEU A 335 15.39 -0.31 5.88
CA LEU A 335 14.39 -1.34 6.15
C LEU A 335 14.74 -2.65 5.45
N THR A 336 15.17 -2.60 4.20
CA THR A 336 15.61 -3.77 3.41
C THR A 336 16.83 -4.44 4.04
N LEU A 337 17.82 -3.66 4.50
CA LEU A 337 18.99 -4.22 5.19
C LEU A 337 18.63 -4.83 6.55
N GLU A 338 17.75 -4.17 7.32
CA GLU A 338 17.28 -4.69 8.62
C GLU A 338 16.57 -6.03 8.44
N LEU A 339 15.69 -6.12 7.45
CA LEU A 339 15.01 -7.35 7.08
C LEU A 339 15.98 -8.46 6.63
N THR A 340 16.94 -8.12 5.77
CA THR A 340 17.97 -9.06 5.30
C THR A 340 18.79 -9.63 6.45
N LYS A 341 19.25 -8.75 7.35
CA LYS A 341 19.98 -9.13 8.57
C LYS A 341 19.15 -10.10 9.43
N ARG A 342 17.88 -9.80 9.69
CA ARG A 342 16.99 -10.66 10.48
C ARG A 342 16.72 -12.01 9.81
N GLY A 343 16.57 -12.02 8.50
CA GLY A 343 16.45 -13.23 7.69
C GLY A 343 17.66 -14.14 7.86
N MET A 344 18.88 -13.58 7.76
CA MET A 344 20.13 -14.33 7.96
C MET A 344 20.28 -14.84 9.39
N GLN A 345 20.03 -14.00 10.40
CA GLN A 345 20.06 -14.41 11.81
C GLN A 345 19.09 -15.56 12.09
N SER A 346 17.91 -15.55 11.47
CA SER A 346 16.94 -16.62 11.63
C SER A 346 17.40 -17.93 10.96
N ARG A 347 18.05 -17.86 9.79
CA ARG A 347 18.65 -19.04 9.14
C ARG A 347 19.80 -19.65 9.95
N ILE A 348 20.64 -18.82 10.56
CA ILE A 348 21.70 -19.26 11.48
C ILE A 348 21.08 -19.97 12.68
N ALA A 349 20.08 -19.36 13.33
CA ALA A 349 19.42 -19.93 14.50
C ALA A 349 18.75 -21.29 14.21
N VAL A 350 18.12 -21.44 13.04
CA VAL A 350 17.53 -22.72 12.60
C VAL A 350 18.62 -23.77 12.33
N THR A 351 19.70 -23.37 11.67
CA THR A 351 20.82 -24.28 11.34
C THR A 351 21.52 -24.79 12.60
N LEU A 352 21.75 -23.92 13.58
CA LEU A 352 22.37 -24.29 14.85
C LEU A 352 21.49 -25.18 15.74
N ARG A 353 20.16 -25.01 15.69
CA ARG A 353 19.23 -25.81 16.50
C ARG A 353 19.07 -27.25 16.04
N ASN A 354 19.35 -27.55 14.77
CA ASN A 354 18.99 -28.84 14.19
C ASN A 354 20.09 -29.45 13.28
N PRO A 355 21.32 -29.67 13.80
CA PRO A 355 22.43 -30.16 13.00
C PRO A 355 22.20 -31.60 12.48
N TYR A 356 21.41 -32.41 13.18
CA TYR A 356 21.23 -33.83 12.89
C TYR A 356 20.16 -34.14 11.82
N GLN A 357 19.21 -33.25 11.53
CA GLN A 357 18.17 -33.53 10.54
C GLN A 357 18.62 -33.33 9.07
N ARG A 358 19.77 -32.69 8.83
CA ARG A 358 20.28 -32.42 7.47
C ARG A 358 20.99 -33.61 6.80
N SER A 359 21.41 -34.63 7.54
CA SER A 359 22.20 -35.74 6.96
C SER A 359 21.40 -36.72 6.08
N LYS A 360 20.07 -36.60 6.00
CA LYS A 360 19.23 -37.58 5.28
C LYS A 360 18.66 -37.12 3.93
N LYS A 361 18.94 -35.90 3.45
CA LYS A 361 18.52 -35.47 2.10
C LYS A 361 19.66 -34.70 1.41
N PRO A 362 20.41 -35.32 0.48
CA PRO A 362 21.47 -34.66 -0.28
C PRO A 362 20.85 -33.80 -1.39
N GLY A 363 20.31 -32.64 -1.03
CA GLY A 363 19.94 -31.58 -1.97
C GLY A 363 20.88 -30.40 -1.79
N ARG A 364 21.70 -30.09 -2.81
CA ARG A 364 22.53 -28.87 -2.84
C ARG A 364 21.64 -27.65 -2.63
N MET A 365 21.81 -26.96 -1.50
CA MET A 365 21.14 -25.69 -1.24
C MET A 365 22.14 -24.56 -1.56
N SER A 366 22.13 -24.07 -2.80
CA SER A 366 22.81 -22.83 -3.16
C SER A 366 21.90 -21.66 -2.79
N ALA A 367 22.26 -20.92 -1.75
CA ALA A 367 21.61 -19.66 -1.43
C ALA A 367 22.43 -18.52 -2.06
N ASN A 368 22.15 -18.19 -3.32
CA ASN A 368 22.63 -16.95 -3.90
C ASN A 368 21.81 -15.82 -3.26
N VAL A 369 22.36 -15.19 -2.22
CA VAL A 369 21.81 -13.93 -1.70
C VAL A 369 22.39 -12.83 -2.57
N ASP A 370 21.62 -12.41 -3.57
CA ASP A 370 21.96 -11.26 -4.38
C ASP A 370 21.69 -9.98 -3.56
N VAL A 371 22.76 -9.43 -2.96
CA VAL A 371 22.74 -8.14 -2.24
C VAL A 371 23.10 -6.99 -3.19
N SER A 372 22.95 -7.16 -4.52
CA SER A 372 23.12 -6.08 -5.48
C SER A 372 21.88 -5.16 -5.54
N VAL A 373 21.51 -4.59 -4.38
CA VAL A 373 20.65 -3.40 -4.37
C VAL A 373 21.52 -2.22 -4.84
N GLY A 374 21.66 -2.08 -6.17
CA GLY A 374 22.08 -0.83 -6.82
C GLY A 374 23.55 -0.64 -7.20
N LEU A 375 24.47 -1.58 -6.94
CA LEU A 375 25.88 -1.42 -7.32
C LEU A 375 26.46 -2.70 -7.96
N ARG A 376 26.81 -2.57 -9.26
CA ARG A 376 27.53 -3.50 -10.18
C ARG A 376 26.75 -4.65 -10.86
N LYS A 377 26.90 -4.69 -12.19
CA LYS A 377 26.68 -5.86 -13.06
C LYS A 377 27.86 -6.83 -12.92
N ARG A 378 27.60 -8.14 -12.88
CA ARG A 378 28.62 -9.18 -12.99
C ARG A 378 28.25 -10.21 -14.05
N ASP A 379 29.26 -10.64 -14.80
CA ASP A 379 29.20 -11.61 -15.88
C ASP A 379 28.84 -13.01 -15.39
N GLN A 380 27.97 -13.67 -16.14
CA GLN A 380 27.55 -15.05 -15.92
C GLN A 380 28.61 -16.01 -16.49
N THR A 381 29.01 -17.00 -15.71
CA THR A 381 29.83 -18.13 -16.18
C THR A 381 29.01 -19.41 -16.01
N GLU A 382 28.99 -20.25 -17.04
CA GLU A 382 28.19 -21.47 -17.13
C GLU A 382 28.66 -22.57 -16.15
N PRO A 383 27.75 -23.42 -15.64
CA PRO A 383 28.12 -24.55 -14.79
C PRO A 383 28.29 -25.85 -15.59
N ASP A 384 29.46 -26.47 -15.45
CA ASP A 384 29.74 -27.84 -15.91
C ASP A 384 29.07 -28.89 -15.02
N THR A 385 28.39 -29.85 -15.65
CA THR A 385 27.72 -31.01 -15.02
C THR A 385 28.47 -32.30 -15.29
N ASN A 386 29.14 -32.87 -14.28
CA ASN A 386 29.48 -34.29 -14.18
C ASN A 386 29.52 -34.65 -12.68
N ALA A 387 28.71 -35.62 -12.23
CA ALA A 387 28.66 -36.05 -10.83
C ALA A 387 28.78 -37.58 -10.72
N SER A 388 29.80 -38.04 -9.98
CA SER A 388 29.93 -39.42 -9.48
C SER A 388 29.53 -39.47 -8.00
N GLU A 389 28.89 -40.56 -7.58
CA GLU A 389 28.45 -40.80 -6.20
C GLU A 389 29.61 -41.34 -5.34
N GLU A 390 30.22 -40.47 -4.53
CA GLU A 390 31.15 -40.86 -3.46
C GLU A 390 30.51 -40.72 -2.07
N ASN A 391 30.86 -41.65 -1.17
CA ASN A 391 30.37 -41.70 0.20
C ASN A 391 30.79 -40.46 1.01
N PRO A 392 29.93 -39.94 1.91
CA PRO A 392 30.22 -38.74 2.70
C PRO A 392 31.30 -39.02 3.76
N SER A 393 32.54 -38.63 3.45
CA SER A 393 33.70 -38.66 4.35
C SER A 393 33.71 -37.46 5.32
N GLU A 394 34.57 -37.51 6.34
CA GLU A 394 34.70 -36.53 7.44
C GLU A 394 34.91 -35.06 7.00
N GLU A 395 35.23 -34.81 5.73
CA GLU A 395 35.41 -33.47 5.15
C GLU A 395 34.16 -32.57 5.26
N THR A 396 32.96 -33.14 5.38
CA THR A 396 31.71 -32.36 5.45
C THR A 396 31.57 -31.55 6.75
N LYS A 397 32.18 -31.98 7.86
CA LYS A 397 32.11 -31.25 9.14
C LYS A 397 32.94 -29.96 9.12
N GLY A 398 34.07 -29.96 8.41
CA GLY A 398 34.92 -28.77 8.24
C GLY A 398 34.22 -27.70 7.40
N SER A 399 33.59 -28.12 6.30
CA SER A 399 32.86 -27.21 5.40
C SER A 399 31.69 -26.49 6.08
N GLN A 400 30.92 -27.17 6.93
CA GLN A 400 29.79 -26.53 7.63
C GLN A 400 30.22 -25.44 8.62
N LYS A 401 31.32 -25.66 9.36
CA LYS A 401 31.85 -24.64 10.28
C LYS A 401 32.32 -23.40 9.52
N HIS A 402 32.95 -23.59 8.37
CA HIS A 402 33.39 -22.47 7.51
C HIS A 402 32.21 -21.64 7.03
N ILE A 403 31.18 -22.29 6.49
CA ILE A 403 29.96 -21.63 6.01
C ILE A 403 29.28 -20.85 7.16
N MET A 404 29.15 -21.45 8.35
CA MET A 404 28.54 -20.76 9.49
C MET A 404 29.33 -19.52 9.90
N LYS A 405 30.67 -19.58 9.89
CA LYS A 405 31.53 -18.44 10.18
C LYS A 405 31.33 -17.32 9.15
N GLU A 406 31.26 -17.64 7.86
CA GLU A 406 30.97 -16.64 6.81
C GLU A 406 29.61 -15.97 7.03
N TYR A 407 28.57 -16.73 7.42
CA TYR A 407 27.26 -16.16 7.73
C TYR A 407 27.29 -15.24 8.96
N GLU A 408 28.04 -15.60 10.00
CA GLU A 408 28.21 -14.76 11.19
C GLU A 408 28.97 -13.47 10.87
N GLU A 409 30.05 -13.55 10.09
CA GLU A 409 30.80 -12.39 9.59
C GLU A 409 29.90 -11.47 8.75
N LEU A 410 29.08 -12.04 7.86
CA LEU A 410 28.14 -11.29 7.03
C LEU A 410 27.04 -10.61 7.87
N VAL A 411 26.49 -11.30 8.89
CA VAL A 411 25.53 -10.70 9.83
C VAL A 411 26.17 -9.57 10.63
N GLY A 412 27.43 -9.74 11.07
CA GLY A 412 28.19 -8.69 11.74
C GLY A 412 28.38 -7.45 10.85
N HIS A 413 28.76 -7.67 9.58
CA HIS A 413 28.88 -6.60 8.59
C HIS A 413 27.55 -5.87 8.34
N LEU A 414 26.45 -6.61 8.13
CA LEU A 414 25.12 -6.04 7.96
C LEU A 414 24.67 -5.27 9.22
N GLN A 415 24.99 -5.75 10.41
CA GLN A 415 24.68 -5.05 11.66
C GLN A 415 25.40 -3.70 11.76
N GLY A 416 26.67 -3.64 11.34
CA GLY A 416 27.43 -2.38 11.23
C GLY A 416 26.79 -1.42 10.23
N LEU A 417 26.47 -1.91 9.02
CA LEU A 417 25.83 -1.10 7.97
C LEU A 417 24.46 -0.55 8.41
N VAL A 418 23.59 -1.40 8.98
CA VAL A 418 22.28 -1.00 9.50
C VAL A 418 22.43 0.07 10.58
N GLY A 419 23.43 -0.02 11.46
CA GLY A 419 23.70 1.00 12.47
C GLY A 419 24.15 2.32 11.87
N MET A 420 25.01 2.25 10.85
CA MET A 420 25.56 3.41 10.15
C MET A 420 24.48 4.18 9.37
N ILE A 421 23.63 3.49 8.61
CA ILE A 421 22.62 4.12 7.74
C ILE A 421 21.27 4.33 8.42
N LYS A 422 21.16 4.06 9.72
CA LYS A 422 19.91 4.25 10.48
C LYS A 422 19.50 5.72 10.45
N PRO A 423 18.27 6.07 10.03
CA PRO A 423 17.82 7.45 10.01
C PRO A 423 17.90 8.10 11.41
N GLU A 424 18.31 9.38 11.47
CA GLU A 424 18.48 10.10 12.74
C GLU A 424 17.18 10.17 13.55
N TRP A 425 16.05 10.46 12.89
CA TRP A 425 14.74 10.48 13.54
C TRP A 425 14.39 9.14 14.19
N LEU A 426 14.83 8.03 13.58
CA LEU A 426 14.60 6.70 14.12
C LEU A 426 15.56 6.39 15.28
N LYS A 427 16.78 6.93 15.28
CA LYS A 427 17.69 6.88 16.44
C LYS A 427 17.07 7.63 17.62
N GLU A 428 16.55 8.82 17.36
CA GLU A 428 15.87 9.65 18.35
C GLU A 428 14.63 8.97 18.92
N LEU A 429 13.75 8.44 18.07
CA LEU A 429 12.55 7.71 18.49
C LEU A 429 12.90 6.55 19.42
N HIS A 430 13.94 5.78 19.10
CA HIS A 430 14.40 4.69 19.97
C HIS A 430 14.99 5.20 21.29
N ALA A 431 15.69 6.33 21.27
CA ALA A 431 16.22 6.95 22.49
C ALA A 431 15.08 7.45 23.41
N GLN A 432 14.04 8.07 22.84
CA GLN A 432 12.85 8.49 23.58
C GLN A 432 12.12 7.30 24.21
N ASN A 433 11.91 6.23 23.44
CA ASN A 433 11.28 5.00 23.94
C ASN A 433 12.09 4.34 25.07
N LYS A 434 13.44 4.38 24.99
CA LYS A 434 14.30 3.84 26.05
C LYS A 434 14.19 4.63 27.35
N LYS A 435 14.12 5.96 27.28
CA LYS A 435 13.94 6.83 28.46
C LYS A 435 12.58 6.57 29.13
N GLY A 436 11.51 6.52 28.33
CA GLY A 436 10.15 6.26 28.86
C GLY A 436 9.98 4.89 29.53
N CYS A 437 10.81 3.90 29.21
CA CYS A 437 10.85 2.61 29.90
C CYS A 437 11.69 2.62 31.19
N SER A 438 12.59 3.59 31.38
CA SER A 438 13.40 3.70 32.59
C SER A 438 12.69 4.45 33.72
N ASP A 439 11.71 5.29 33.35
CA ASP A 439 10.93 6.10 34.30
C ASP A 439 9.67 5.38 34.80
N ARG A 440 9.36 4.20 34.26
CA ARG A 440 8.27 3.32 34.69
C ARG A 440 8.83 2.12 35.44
#